data_AF-A0A959BKA5-F1
#
_entry.id   AF-A0A959BKA5-F1
#
_cell.length_a   1.000
_cell.length_b   1.000
_cell.length_c   1.000
_cell.angle_alpha   90.00
_cell.angle_beta   90.00
_cell.angle_gamma   90.00
#
_symmetry.space_group_name_H-M   'P 1'
#
loop_
_entity.id
_entity.type
_entity.pdbx_description
1 polymer ?
#
loop_
_entity_poly.entity_id
_entity_poly.type
_entity_poly.pdbx_seq_one_letter_code
_entity_poly.pdbx_strand_id
1 'polypeptide(L)'
;MVLPAQQDPGQLSYIQSYKDIAIREMVRMNIPASITLAQGILESNAGQSDLARMANNHFGIKCGNNWAGPTFQKKDDDYGPDGILTYSCFRAYDTAEASFQDHSSFLADPQKAYRYG
;
A
#
# COMPACT_ATOMS: atom_id res chain seq x y z
N MET A 1 -15.97 30.51 0.77
CA MET A 1 -16.87 29.40 1.18
C MET A 1 -16.13 28.11 0.88
N VAL A 2 -15.50 27.50 1.88
CA VAL A 2 -14.85 26.19 1.73
C VAL A 2 -15.96 25.15 1.90
N LEU A 3 -16.26 24.39 0.86
CA LEU A 3 -17.21 23.29 0.97
C LEU A 3 -16.62 22.26 1.95
N PRO A 4 -17.38 21.77 2.94
CA PRO A 4 -16.90 20.66 3.76
C PRO A 4 -16.55 19.51 2.82
N ALA A 5 -15.36 18.93 2.98
CA ALA A 5 -14.98 17.74 2.23
C ALA A 5 -16.05 16.68 2.49
N GLN A 6 -16.83 16.35 1.47
CA GLN A 6 -17.84 15.30 1.57
C GLN A 6 -17.10 13.99 1.79
N GLN A 7 -17.27 13.39 2.97
CA GLN A 7 -16.62 12.13 3.31
C GLN A 7 -17.13 11.06 2.35
N ASP A 8 -16.26 10.56 1.48
CA ASP A 8 -16.57 9.49 0.54
C ASP A 8 -16.90 8.21 1.34
N PRO A 9 -18.09 7.60 1.16
CA PRO A 9 -18.45 6.35 1.82
C PRO A 9 -17.41 5.24 1.66
N GLY A 10 -16.70 5.19 0.51
CA GLY A 10 -15.61 4.24 0.28
C GLY A 10 -14.45 4.43 1.25
N GLN A 11 -14.02 5.69 1.44
CA GLN A 11 -12.96 6.05 2.39
C GLN A 11 -13.36 5.77 3.83
N LEU A 12 -14.60 6.05 4.22
CA LEU A 12 -15.10 5.74 5.56
C LEU A 12 -15.11 4.24 5.84
N SER A 13 -15.57 3.43 4.87
CA SER A 13 -15.55 1.97 4.98
C SER A 13 -14.13 1.43 5.12
N TYR A 14 -13.20 1.96 4.33
CA TYR A 14 -11.79 1.62 4.43
C TYR A 14 -11.22 1.94 5.82
N ILE A 15 -11.47 3.16 6.33
CA ILE A 15 -11.03 3.55 7.67
C ILE A 15 -11.60 2.59 8.73
N GLN A 16 -12.90 2.28 8.68
CA GLN A 16 -13.50 1.37 9.66
C GLN A 16 -12.90 -0.03 9.61
N SER A 17 -12.55 -0.51 8.42
CA SER A 17 -11.97 -1.85 8.22
C SER A 17 -10.53 -1.94 8.74
N TYR A 18 -9.73 -0.88 8.58
CA TYR A 18 -8.28 -0.95 8.81
C TYR A 18 -7.76 -0.09 9.96
N LYS A 19 -8.59 0.74 10.62
CA LYS A 19 -8.15 1.62 11.72
C LYS A 19 -7.45 0.86 12.85
N ASP A 20 -7.94 -0.32 13.20
CA ASP A 20 -7.38 -1.07 14.33
C ASP A 20 -6.00 -1.64 13.98
N ILE A 21 -5.79 -2.05 12.72
CA ILE A 21 -4.47 -2.45 12.21
C ILE A 21 -3.53 -1.24 12.22
N ALA A 22 -3.98 -0.10 11.69
CA ALA A 22 -3.17 1.12 11.64
C ALA A 22 -2.78 1.63 13.05
N ILE A 23 -3.66 1.50 14.04
CA ILE A 23 -3.36 1.85 15.43
C ILE A 23 -2.34 0.88 16.03
N ARG A 24 -2.45 -0.43 15.79
CA ARG A 24 -1.45 -1.40 16.24
C ARG A 24 -0.07 -1.10 15.66
N GLU A 25 -0.01 -0.82 14.37
CA GLU A 25 1.24 -0.47 13.69
C GLU A 25 1.81 0.87 14.15
N MET A 26 0.95 1.84 14.48
CA MET A 26 1.39 3.09 15.11
C MET A 26 2.12 2.85 16.42
N VAL A 27 1.60 1.96 17.28
CA VAL A 27 2.26 1.61 18.54
C VAL A 27 3.55 0.82 18.29
N ARG A 28 3.55 -0.10 17.32
CA ARG A 28 4.69 -0.96 17.01
C ARG A 28 5.87 -0.21 16.38
N MET A 29 5.58 0.72 15.46
CA MET A 29 6.55 1.33 14.55
C MET A 29 6.66 2.86 14.67
N ASN A 30 5.90 3.50 15.56
CA ASN A 30 5.86 4.95 15.74
C ASN A 30 5.47 5.74 14.47
N ILE A 31 4.67 5.14 13.59
CA ILE A 31 4.11 5.81 12.40
C ILE A 31 2.66 6.19 12.72
N PRO A 32 2.27 7.47 12.69
CA PRO A 32 0.90 7.86 13.03
C PRO A 32 -0.13 7.11 12.19
N ALA A 33 -1.13 6.50 12.85
CA ALA A 33 -2.17 5.71 12.19
C ALA A 33 -2.89 6.50 11.07
N SER A 34 -3.02 7.82 11.23
CA SER A 34 -3.57 8.72 10.22
C SER A 34 -2.76 8.75 8.92
N ILE A 35 -1.42 8.70 8.99
CA ILE A 35 -0.55 8.66 7.82
C ILE A 35 -0.70 7.31 7.11
N THR A 36 -0.65 6.22 7.86
CA THR A 36 -0.85 4.86 7.32
C THR A 36 -2.20 4.73 6.63
N LEU A 37 -3.29 5.20 7.25
CA LEU A 37 -4.63 5.15 6.65
C LEU A 37 -4.76 6.06 5.43
N ALA A 38 -4.19 7.28 5.47
CA ALA A 38 -4.24 8.20 4.34
C ALA A 38 -3.51 7.63 3.11
N GLN A 39 -2.31 7.06 3.30
CA GLN A 39 -1.59 6.37 2.22
C GLN A 39 -2.36 5.14 1.75
N GLY A 40 -2.84 4.30 2.67
CA GLY A 40 -3.64 3.13 2.31
C GLY A 40 -4.86 3.50 1.46
N ILE A 41 -5.59 4.56 1.79
CA ILE A 41 -6.71 5.06 0.99
C ILE A 41 -6.25 5.50 -0.41
N LEU A 42 -5.19 6.31 -0.49
CA LEU A 42 -4.71 6.86 -1.75
C LEU A 42 -4.20 5.75 -2.68
N GLU A 43 -3.28 4.92 -2.20
CA GLU A 43 -2.57 3.92 -3.01
C GLU A 43 -3.46 2.75 -3.41
N SER A 44 -4.46 2.40 -2.57
CA SER A 44 -5.35 1.27 -2.85
C SER A 44 -6.67 1.65 -3.52
N ASN A 45 -6.90 2.93 -3.83
CA ASN A 45 -8.21 3.47 -4.19
C ASN A 45 -9.30 3.06 -3.18
N ALA A 46 -9.07 3.39 -1.91
CA ALA A 46 -9.90 2.97 -0.77
C ALA A 46 -10.22 1.45 -0.78
N GLY A 47 -9.21 0.64 -1.07
CA GLY A 47 -9.29 -0.81 -1.12
C GLY A 47 -9.96 -1.39 -2.37
N GLN A 48 -10.29 -0.56 -3.36
CA GLN A 48 -10.99 -1.01 -4.58
C GLN A 48 -10.06 -1.42 -5.71
N SER A 49 -8.76 -1.11 -5.65
CA SER A 49 -7.80 -1.52 -6.68
C SER A 49 -7.66 -3.05 -6.76
N ASP A 50 -7.40 -3.58 -7.96
CA ASP A 50 -7.14 -5.01 -8.15
C ASP A 50 -5.99 -5.51 -7.28
N LEU A 51 -4.95 -4.69 -7.11
CA LEU A 51 -3.79 -5.03 -6.28
C LEU A 51 -4.18 -5.20 -4.81
N ALA A 52 -5.03 -4.31 -4.27
CA ALA A 52 -5.53 -4.46 -2.91
C ALA A 52 -6.50 -5.64 -2.76
N ARG A 53 -7.40 -5.88 -3.73
CA ARG A 53 -8.42 -6.92 -3.63
C ARG A 53 -7.91 -8.32 -3.89
N MET A 54 -6.97 -8.48 -4.82
CA MET A 54 -6.48 -9.78 -5.27
C MET A 54 -5.17 -10.17 -4.60
N ALA A 55 -4.35 -9.20 -4.19
CA ALA A 55 -3.03 -9.44 -3.62
C ALA A 55 -2.91 -8.95 -2.17
N ASN A 56 -3.99 -8.41 -1.58
CA ASN A 56 -3.98 -7.75 -0.27
C ASN A 56 -2.89 -6.67 -0.14
N ASN A 57 -2.41 -6.10 -1.25
CA ASN A 57 -1.34 -5.10 -1.23
C ASN A 57 -1.94 -3.70 -1.35
N HIS A 58 -2.10 -3.04 -0.20
CA HIS A 58 -2.75 -1.74 -0.10
C HIS A 58 -1.81 -0.55 -0.38
N PHE A 59 -0.52 -0.78 -0.55
CA PHE A 59 0.50 0.28 -0.56
C PHE A 59 1.38 0.25 -1.80
N GLY A 60 1.03 -0.55 -2.81
CA GLY A 60 1.79 -0.60 -4.07
C GLY A 60 3.22 -1.12 -3.91
N ILE A 61 3.51 -1.93 -2.87
CA ILE A 61 4.89 -2.34 -2.60
C ILE A 61 5.36 -3.31 -3.69
N LYS A 62 6.37 -2.89 -4.47
CA LYS A 62 7.02 -3.69 -5.51
C LYS A 62 7.82 -4.85 -4.89
N CYS A 63 8.01 -5.94 -5.63
CA CYS A 63 8.77 -7.11 -5.17
C CYS A 63 10.20 -6.71 -4.74
N GLY A 64 10.87 -5.88 -5.53
CA GLY A 64 12.31 -5.66 -5.37
C GLY A 64 13.11 -6.96 -5.51
N ASN A 65 14.38 -6.94 -5.15
CA ASN A 65 15.28 -8.07 -5.40
C ASN A 65 15.21 -9.19 -4.33
N ASN A 66 14.71 -8.89 -3.13
CA ASN A 66 14.78 -9.79 -1.97
C ASN A 66 13.43 -10.40 -1.58
N TRP A 67 12.36 -10.12 -2.32
CA TRP A 67 11.05 -10.68 -2.01
C TRP A 67 10.96 -12.14 -2.49
N ALA A 68 10.70 -13.03 -1.54
CA ALA A 68 10.55 -14.47 -1.77
C ALA A 68 9.10 -14.97 -1.58
N GLY A 69 8.16 -14.07 -1.29
CA GLY A 69 6.77 -14.39 -1.08
C GLY A 69 5.93 -14.39 -2.36
N PRO A 70 4.60 -14.54 -2.24
CA PRO A 70 3.68 -14.47 -3.37
C PRO A 70 3.79 -13.15 -4.13
N THR A 71 3.51 -13.16 -5.44
CA THR A 71 3.62 -11.97 -6.30
C THR A 71 2.36 -11.76 -7.12
N PHE A 72 2.08 -10.50 -7.45
CA PHE A 72 1.04 -10.10 -8.38
C PHE A 72 1.65 -9.28 -9.53
N GLN A 73 1.43 -9.72 -10.77
CA GLN A 73 1.92 -9.02 -11.96
C GLN A 73 0.82 -8.11 -12.50
N LYS A 74 1.12 -6.82 -12.67
CA LYS A 74 0.17 -5.85 -13.25
C LYS A 74 0.91 -4.87 -14.13
N LYS A 75 0.28 -4.44 -15.23
CA LYS A 75 0.73 -3.25 -15.94
C LYS A 75 0.46 -2.03 -15.05
N ASP A 76 1.51 -1.30 -14.75
CA ASP A 76 1.46 -0.06 -13.96
C ASP A 76 1.98 1.09 -14.82
N ASP A 77 3.10 1.71 -14.46
CA ASP A 77 3.74 2.83 -15.15
C ASP A 77 5.15 2.52 -15.67
N ASP A 78 5.65 1.29 -15.49
CA ASP A 78 6.98 0.89 -15.94
C ASP A 78 7.02 0.66 -17.47
N TYR A 79 8.03 1.22 -18.13
CA TYR A 79 8.28 1.03 -19.57
C TYR A 79 9.55 0.21 -19.79
N GLY A 80 9.50 -0.70 -20.76
CA GLY A 80 10.67 -1.43 -21.24
C GLY A 80 11.65 -0.55 -22.03
N PRO A 81 12.84 -1.06 -22.37
CA PRO A 81 13.84 -0.33 -23.18
C PRO A 81 13.32 0.08 -24.56
N ASP A 82 12.27 -0.57 -25.03
CA ASP A 82 11.55 -0.30 -26.29
C ASP A 82 10.47 0.79 -26.15
N GLY A 83 10.29 1.36 -24.95
CA GLY A 83 9.25 2.35 -24.68
C GLY A 83 7.85 1.75 -24.60
N ILE A 84 7.73 0.43 -24.42
CA ILE A 84 6.44 -0.26 -24.28
C ILE A 84 6.14 -0.51 -22.80
N LEU A 85 4.90 -0.25 -22.39
CA LEU A 85 4.45 -0.50 -21.02
C LEU A 85 4.59 -1.99 -20.66
N THR A 86 5.36 -2.27 -19.61
CA THR A 86 5.64 -3.63 -19.15
C THR A 86 4.85 -3.96 -17.88
N TYR A 87 4.87 -5.25 -17.51
CA TYR A 87 4.32 -5.69 -16.24
C TYR A 87 5.31 -5.40 -15.11
N SER A 88 4.81 -4.81 -14.04
CA SER A 88 5.52 -4.62 -12.78
C SER A 88 5.19 -5.74 -11.81
N CYS A 89 6.21 -6.17 -11.05
CA CYS A 89 6.06 -7.15 -9.98
C CYS A 89 5.70 -6.45 -8.67
N PHE A 90 4.55 -6.81 -8.10
CA PHE A 90 4.13 -6.39 -6.77
C PHE A 90 4.14 -7.54 -5.79
N ARG A 91 4.43 -7.25 -4.52
CA ARG A 91 4.26 -8.21 -3.43
C ARG A 91 2.78 -8.56 -3.30
N ALA A 92 2.49 -9.81 -3.01
CA ALA A 92 1.16 -10.27 -2.63
C ALA A 92 1.23 -10.88 -1.23
N TYR A 93 0.18 -10.64 -0.45
CA TYR A 93 0.11 -11.00 0.95
C TYR A 93 -1.11 -11.88 1.21
N ASP A 94 -1.02 -12.75 2.21
CA ASP A 94 -2.13 -13.59 2.64
C ASP A 94 -3.25 -12.76 3.30
N THR A 95 -2.90 -11.63 3.91
CA THR A 95 -3.84 -10.73 4.59
C THR A 95 -3.49 -9.27 4.35
N ALA A 96 -4.49 -8.40 4.45
CA ALA A 96 -4.28 -6.96 4.44
C ALA A 96 -3.32 -6.53 5.58
N GLU A 97 -3.45 -7.11 6.78
CA GLU A 97 -2.59 -6.81 7.92
C GLU A 97 -1.10 -7.04 7.61
N ALA A 98 -0.75 -8.10 6.88
CA ALA A 98 0.63 -8.32 6.46
C ALA A 98 1.16 -7.20 5.56
N SER A 99 0.33 -6.63 4.68
CA SER A 99 0.73 -5.46 3.88
C SER A 99 0.94 -4.19 4.71
N PHE A 100 0.15 -3.98 5.77
CA PHE A 100 0.31 -2.86 6.70
C PHE A 100 1.60 -2.98 7.53
N GLN A 101 1.94 -4.21 7.93
CA GLN A 101 3.18 -4.51 8.63
C GLN A 101 4.41 -4.27 7.75
N ASP A 102 4.36 -4.69 6.49
CA ASP A 102 5.45 -4.48 5.53
C ASP A 102 5.61 -2.97 5.20
N HIS A 103 4.50 -2.26 4.98
CA HIS A 103 4.51 -0.80 4.79
C HIS A 103 5.14 -0.05 5.96
N SER A 104 4.79 -0.44 7.19
CA SER A 104 5.34 0.20 8.38
C SER A 104 6.83 -0.11 8.55
N SER A 105 7.25 -1.33 8.22
CA SER A 105 8.67 -1.73 8.24
C SER A 105 9.48 -0.96 7.20
N PHE A 106 8.92 -0.81 6.00
CA PHE A 106 9.50 -0.02 4.91
C PHE A 106 9.69 1.46 5.27
N LEU A 107 8.69 2.09 5.90
CA LEU A 107 8.77 3.49 6.33
C LEU A 107 9.74 3.70 7.51
N ALA A 108 9.91 2.69 8.36
CA ALA A 108 10.80 2.77 9.51
C ALA A 108 12.27 2.48 9.19
N ASP A 109 12.57 1.82 8.08
CA ASP A 109 13.95 1.45 7.71
C ASP A 109 14.81 2.70 7.41
N PRO A 110 15.81 3.04 8.24
CA PRO A 110 16.66 4.22 8.01
C PRO A 110 17.49 4.12 6.72
N GLN A 111 17.68 2.92 6.16
CA GLN A 111 18.38 2.73 4.90
C GLN A 111 17.46 3.08 3.73
N LYS A 112 17.74 4.22 3.09
CA LYS A 112 16.95 4.73 1.96
C LYS A 112 17.16 3.96 0.65
N ALA A 113 18.16 3.08 0.58
CA ALA A 113 18.60 2.43 -0.65
C ALA A 113 17.55 1.52 -1.30
N TYR A 114 16.55 1.07 -0.54
CA TYR A 114 15.51 0.14 -1.01
C TYR A 114 14.11 0.77 -1.08
N ARG A 115 13.98 2.09 -0.83
CA ARG A 115 12.68 2.77 -0.76
C ARG A 115 12.09 3.15 -2.10
N TYR A 116 12.91 3.30 -3.13
CA TYR A 116 12.45 3.52 -4.49
C TYR A 116 13.31 2.60 -5.34
N GLY A 117 12.67 1.76 -6.16
CA GLY A 117 13.35 0.80 -7.02
C GLY A 117 14.40 1.44 -7.91
#